data_AF-A0A9J6EWZ3-F1
#
_entry.id   AF-A0A9J6EWZ3-F1
#
_cell.length_a   1.000
_cell.length_b   1.000
_cell.length_c   1.000
_cell.angle_alpha   90.00
_cell.angle_beta   90.00
_cell.angle_gamma   90.00
#
_symmetry.space_group_name_H-M   'P 1'
#
loop_
_entity.id
_entity.type
_entity.pdbx_description
1 polymer ?
#
loop_
_entity_poly.entity_id
_entity_poly.type
_entity_poly.pdbx_seq_one_letter_code
_entity_poly.pdbx_strand_id
1 'polypeptide(L)'
;MERASEALSVDDVYSLAEEIGKEFEILIDSYGVDPVNKLVTKVIRVLEYLEAYATKNDIASDEIAQLRAQIYQLEHDKYEKAESRSKLEKEMEQYEDIWRQEMKDLGGLVARLQEENSKLSSSLKEKESHRSLHCEDTQ
;
A
#
# COMPACT_ATOMS: atom_id res chain seq x y z
N MET A 1 -13.00 -20.98 19.17
CA MET A 1 -12.68 -19.59 19.54
C MET A 1 -12.36 -19.62 21.02
N GLU A 2 -11.07 -19.64 21.31
CA GLU A 2 -10.54 -19.52 22.65
C GLU A 2 -11.12 -18.24 23.23
N ARG A 3 -11.85 -18.37 24.35
CA ARG A 3 -12.38 -17.21 25.07
C ARG A 3 -11.19 -16.27 25.25
N ALA A 4 -11.29 -15.07 24.70
CA ALA A 4 -10.54 -13.95 25.22
C ALA A 4 -10.96 -13.89 26.70
N SER A 5 -10.19 -14.55 27.56
CA SER A 5 -10.12 -14.17 28.96
C SER A 5 -9.84 -12.68 28.88
N GLU A 6 -10.76 -11.85 29.37
CA GLU A 6 -10.54 -10.42 29.48
C GLU A 6 -9.13 -10.25 30.02
N ALA A 7 -8.28 -9.67 29.18
CA ALA A 7 -6.88 -9.49 29.49
C ALA A 7 -6.83 -8.63 30.75
N LEU A 8 -6.34 -9.20 31.84
CA LEU A 8 -6.24 -8.53 33.12
C LEU A 8 -5.38 -7.27 32.94
N SER A 9 -5.99 -6.09 33.07
CA SER A 9 -5.30 -4.81 32.97
C SER A 9 -4.69 -4.43 34.32
N VAL A 10 -3.73 -3.50 34.28
CA VAL A 10 -3.14 -2.91 35.49
C VAL A 10 -4.22 -2.28 36.39
N ASP A 11 -5.26 -1.67 35.81
CA ASP A 11 -6.38 -1.09 36.57
C ASP A 11 -7.19 -2.15 37.32
N ASP A 12 -7.34 -3.35 36.76
CA ASP A 12 -8.02 -4.48 37.42
C ASP A 12 -7.20 -4.96 38.62
N VAL A 13 -5.86 -4.98 38.50
CA VAL A 13 -4.95 -5.35 39.59
C VAL A 13 -5.07 -4.36 40.76
N TYR A 14 -5.15 -3.05 40.48
CA TYR A 14 -5.32 -2.05 41.53
C TYR A 14 -6.69 -2.13 42.20
N SER A 15 -7.75 -2.38 41.44
CA SER A 15 -9.10 -2.56 41.98
C SER A 15 -9.15 -3.76 42.93
N LEU A 16 -8.57 -4.89 42.53
CA LEU A 16 -8.46 -6.08 43.37
C LEU A 16 -7.58 -5.84 44.61
N ALA A 17 -6.49 -5.08 44.47
CA ALA A 17 -5.63 -4.73 45.60
C ALA A 17 -6.37 -3.89 46.66
N GLU A 18 -7.24 -2.97 46.24
CA GLU A 18 -8.08 -2.18 47.15
C GLU A 18 -9.07 -3.06 47.92
N GLU A 19 -9.77 -3.97 47.23
CA GLU A 19 -10.69 -4.91 47.86
C GLU A 19 -9.98 -5.80 48.87
N ILE A 20 -8.83 -6.36 48.49
CA ILE A 20 -7.98 -7.17 49.38
C ILE A 20 -7.49 -6.35 50.58
N GLY A 21 -7.13 -5.08 50.38
CA GLY A 21 -6.70 -4.17 51.44
C GLY A 21 -7.77 -3.96 52.51
N LYS A 22 -9.03 -3.74 52.09
CA LYS A 22 -10.18 -3.60 53.00
C LYS A 22 -10.41 -4.85 53.85
N GLU A 23 -10.28 -6.04 53.25
CA GLU A 23 -10.39 -7.31 54.00
C GLU A 23 -9.27 -7.46 55.03
N PHE A 24 -8.05 -7.02 54.70
CA PHE A 24 -6.95 -7.01 55.66
C PHE A 24 -7.17 -6.03 56.81
N GLU A 25 -7.76 -4.84 56.57
CA GLU A 25 -8.13 -3.89 57.63
C GLU A 25 -9.10 -4.54 58.64
N ILE A 26 -10.16 -5.22 58.15
CA ILE A 26 -11.13 -5.93 59.00
C ILE A 26 -10.44 -7.01 59.85
N LEU A 27 -9.50 -7.77 59.25
CA LEU A 27 -8.76 -8.82 59.94
C LEU A 27 -7.82 -8.24 61.01
N ILE A 28 -7.15 -7.12 60.72
CA ILE A 28 -6.25 -6.43 61.66
C ILE A 28 -7.05 -5.89 62.85
N ASP A 29 -8.20 -5.27 62.60
CA ASP A 29 -9.08 -4.74 63.64
C ASP A 29 -9.61 -5.84 64.57
N SER A 30 -9.83 -7.05 64.04
CA SER A 30 -10.39 -8.18 64.78
C SER A 30 -9.36 -9.01 65.54
N TYR A 31 -8.17 -9.23 64.96
CA TYR A 31 -7.17 -10.20 65.45
C TYR A 31 -5.79 -9.59 65.77
N GLY A 32 -5.62 -8.29 65.55
CA GLY A 32 -4.34 -7.60 65.66
C GLY A 32 -3.43 -7.83 64.45
N VAL A 33 -2.38 -7.01 64.33
CA VAL A 33 -1.55 -6.94 63.11
C VAL A 33 -0.56 -8.10 62.97
N ASP A 34 -0.07 -8.65 64.08
CA ASP A 34 0.99 -9.66 64.12
C ASP A 34 0.70 -10.96 63.32
N PRO A 35 -0.48 -11.61 63.44
CA PRO A 35 -0.77 -12.81 62.67
C PRO A 35 -0.94 -12.56 61.17
N VAL A 36 -1.33 -11.34 60.79
CA VAL A 36 -1.71 -10.97 59.41
C VAL A 36 -0.52 -10.40 58.63
N ASN A 37 0.43 -9.76 59.29
CA ASN A 37 1.54 -9.03 58.65
C ASN A 37 2.33 -9.88 57.63
N LYS A 38 2.70 -11.12 57.99
CA LYS A 38 3.43 -12.04 57.08
C LYS A 38 2.62 -12.43 55.85
N LEU A 39 1.29 -12.51 55.97
CA LEU A 39 0.41 -12.81 54.85
C LEU A 39 0.29 -11.60 53.93
N VAL A 40 0.09 -10.41 54.50
CA VAL A 40 0.05 -9.14 53.75
C VAL A 40 1.30 -8.97 52.90
N THR A 41 2.50 -9.18 53.46
CA THR A 41 3.75 -9.06 52.69
C THR A 41 3.81 -10.03 51.50
N LYS A 42 3.29 -11.26 51.66
CA LYS A 42 3.25 -12.25 50.57
C LYS A 42 2.23 -11.87 49.50
N VAL A 43 1.07 -11.35 49.91
CA VAL A 43 0.02 -10.92 48.98
C VAL A 43 0.45 -9.69 48.18
N ILE A 44 1.10 -8.71 48.81
CA ILE A 44 1.72 -7.57 48.12
C ILE A 44 2.66 -8.08 47.03
N ARG A 45 3.54 -9.04 47.36
CA ARG A 45 4.50 -9.57 46.39
C ARG A 45 3.84 -10.32 45.22
N VAL A 46 2.70 -10.97 45.46
CA VAL A 46 1.91 -11.59 44.37
C VAL A 46 1.26 -10.51 43.51
N LEU A 47 0.73 -9.45 44.11
CA LEU A 47 0.15 -8.30 43.39
C LEU A 47 1.20 -7.57 42.55
N GLU A 48 2.43 -7.38 43.07
CA GLU A 48 3.56 -6.82 42.31
C GLU A 48 3.90 -7.66 41.08
N TYR A 49 3.90 -9.00 41.21
CA TYR A 49 4.10 -9.87 40.05
C TYR A 49 2.95 -9.76 39.05
N LEU A 50 1.71 -9.71 39.55
CA LEU A 50 0.52 -9.60 38.72
C LEU A 50 0.50 -8.29 37.93
N GLU A 51 0.85 -7.17 38.57
CA GLU A 51 1.02 -5.86 37.94
C GLU A 51 2.08 -5.91 36.84
N ALA A 52 3.23 -6.54 37.11
CA ALA A 52 4.29 -6.69 36.11
C ALA A 52 3.85 -7.54 34.89
N TYR A 53 3.01 -8.56 35.11
CA TYR A 53 2.44 -9.36 34.02
C TYR A 53 1.36 -8.59 33.26
N ALA A 54 0.44 -7.92 33.95
CA ALA A 54 -0.60 -7.09 33.35
C ALA A 54 0.01 -5.98 32.49
N THR A 55 1.00 -5.25 33.00
CA THR A 55 1.73 -4.21 32.26
C THR A 55 2.38 -4.77 30.99
N LYS A 56 3.05 -5.92 31.08
CA LYS A 56 3.66 -6.55 29.89
C LYS A 56 2.62 -6.99 28.88
N ASN A 57 1.48 -7.48 29.35
CA ASN A 57 0.39 -7.91 28.49
C ASN A 57 -0.26 -6.72 27.77
N ASP A 58 -0.45 -5.59 28.45
CA ASP A 58 -0.97 -4.36 27.85
C ASP A 58 -0.01 -3.84 26.76
N ILE A 59 1.30 -3.79 27.04
CA ILE A 59 2.32 -3.41 26.04
C ILE A 59 2.29 -4.35 24.83
N ALA A 60 2.23 -5.66 25.05
CA ALA A 60 2.19 -6.64 23.98
C ALA A 60 0.89 -6.53 23.16
N SER A 61 -0.24 -6.26 23.81
CA SER A 61 -1.53 -6.04 23.16
C SER A 61 -1.49 -4.80 22.27
N ASP A 62 -0.92 -3.70 22.77
CA ASP A 62 -0.71 -2.47 22.00
C ASP A 62 0.21 -2.70 20.80
N GLU A 63 1.31 -3.44 20.97
CA GLU A 63 2.22 -3.78 19.88
C GLU A 63 1.51 -4.63 18.81
N ILE A 64 0.70 -5.62 19.22
CA ILE A 64 -0.12 -6.42 18.31
C ILE A 64 -1.11 -5.53 17.54
N ALA A 65 -1.78 -4.59 18.22
CA ALA A 65 -2.72 -3.68 17.59
C ALA A 65 -2.02 -2.78 16.55
N GLN A 66 -0.85 -2.24 16.90
CA GLN A 66 -0.03 -1.43 16.00
C GLN A 66 0.44 -2.22 14.78
N LEU A 67 0.95 -3.44 14.98
CA LEU A 67 1.40 -4.31 13.88
C LEU A 67 0.25 -4.67 12.95
N ARG A 68 -0.94 -4.96 13.48
CA ARG A 68 -2.14 -5.19 12.67
C ARG A 68 -2.52 -3.96 11.84
N ALA A 69 -2.46 -2.78 12.42
CA ALA A 69 -2.71 -1.53 11.69
C ALA A 69 -1.69 -1.30 10.57
N GLN A 70 -0.40 -1.57 10.83
CA GLN A 70 0.65 -1.47 9.82
C GLN A 70 0.46 -2.49 8.68
N ILE A 71 0.10 -3.73 9.00
CA ILE A 71 -0.22 -4.75 7.98
C ILE A 71 -1.36 -4.26 7.10
N TYR A 72 -2.45 -3.76 7.69
CA TYR A 72 -3.59 -3.24 6.94
C TYR A 72 -3.19 -2.10 5.99
N GLN A 73 -2.38 -1.15 6.47
CA GLN A 73 -1.88 -0.05 5.65
C GLN A 73 -1.00 -0.55 4.50
N LEU A 74 -0.06 -1.46 4.77
CA LEU A 74 0.83 -2.02 3.74
C LEU A 74 0.07 -2.84 2.69
N GLU A 75 -0.95 -3.58 3.08
CA GLU A 75 -1.81 -4.32 2.16
C GLU A 75 -2.62 -3.38 1.26
N HIS A 76 -3.13 -2.28 1.83
CA HIS A 76 -3.83 -1.25 1.08
C HIS A 76 -2.90 -0.56 0.07
N ASP A 77 -1.73 -0.08 0.51
CA ASP A 77 -0.74 0.57 -0.35
C ASP A 77 -0.28 -0.35 -1.49
N LYS A 78 -0.08 -1.64 -1.19
CA LYS A 78 0.28 -2.65 -2.19
C LYS A 78 -0.81 -2.78 -3.26
N TYR A 79 -2.07 -2.80 -2.84
CA TYR A 79 -3.20 -2.89 -3.76
C TYR A 79 -3.30 -1.65 -4.65
N GLU A 80 -3.25 -0.45 -4.06
CA GLU A 80 -3.30 0.81 -4.81
C GLU A 80 -2.16 0.94 -5.82
N LYS A 81 -0.94 0.57 -5.41
CA LYS A 81 0.23 0.60 -6.29
C LYS A 81 0.10 -0.40 -7.44
N ALA A 82 -0.46 -1.58 -7.19
CA ALA A 82 -0.73 -2.57 -8.24
C ALA A 82 -1.79 -2.08 -9.23
N GLU A 83 -2.86 -1.45 -8.74
CA GLU A 83 -3.92 -0.88 -9.58
C GLU A 83 -3.37 0.27 -10.44
N SER A 84 -2.62 1.19 -9.84
CA SER A 84 -1.97 2.30 -10.55
C SER A 84 -1.02 1.79 -11.64
N ARG A 85 -0.19 0.78 -11.33
CA ARG A 85 0.69 0.14 -12.31
C ARG A 85 -0.10 -0.47 -13.47
N SER A 86 -1.19 -1.16 -13.18
CA SER A 86 -2.05 -1.75 -14.23
C SER A 86 -2.70 -0.69 -15.12
N LYS A 87 -3.08 0.47 -14.57
CA LYS A 87 -3.61 1.60 -15.36
C LYS A 87 -2.54 2.16 -16.29
N LEU A 88 -1.34 2.42 -15.77
CA LEU A 88 -0.22 2.93 -16.57
C LEU A 88 0.19 1.96 -17.69
N GLU A 89 0.17 0.65 -17.42
CA GLU A 89 0.48 -0.36 -18.44
C GLU A 89 -0.54 -0.34 -19.59
N LYS A 90 -1.84 -0.18 -19.29
CA LYS A 90 -2.89 -0.03 -20.31
C LYS A 90 -2.77 1.27 -21.10
N GLU A 91 -2.45 2.37 -20.42
CA GLU A 91 -2.22 3.66 -21.09
C GLU A 91 -1.01 3.57 -22.04
N MET A 92 0.06 2.91 -21.61
CA MET A 92 1.25 2.67 -22.44
C MET A 92 0.90 1.85 -23.69
N GLU A 93 0.16 0.75 -23.55
CA GLU A 93 -0.30 -0.07 -24.68
C GLU A 93 -1.13 0.75 -25.67
N GLN A 94 -2.04 1.60 -25.18
CA GLN A 94 -2.83 2.51 -26.03
C GLN A 94 -1.95 3.50 -26.79
N TYR A 95 -0.94 4.10 -26.14
CA TYR A 95 0.00 5.00 -26.81
C TYR A 95 0.82 4.26 -27.88
N GLU A 96 1.26 3.04 -27.62
CA GLU A 96 1.97 2.22 -28.60
C GLU A 96 1.12 1.90 -29.82
N ASP A 97 -0.16 1.55 -29.62
CA ASP A 97 -1.10 1.28 -30.71
C ASP A 97 -1.37 2.51 -31.57
N ILE A 98 -1.63 3.67 -30.92
CA ILE A 98 -1.81 4.95 -31.61
C ILE A 98 -0.56 5.27 -32.42
N TRP A 99 0.63 5.17 -31.81
CA TRP A 99 1.89 5.50 -32.46
C TRP A 99 2.18 4.58 -33.65
N ARG A 100 1.90 3.28 -33.54
CA ARG A 100 2.01 2.33 -34.67
C ARG A 100 1.07 2.70 -35.81
N GLN A 101 -0.16 3.08 -35.50
CA GLN A 101 -1.15 3.49 -36.50
C GLN A 101 -0.71 4.78 -37.21
N GLU A 102 -0.28 5.79 -36.47
CA GLU A 102 0.24 7.04 -37.01
C GLU A 102 1.47 6.81 -37.90
N MET A 103 2.41 5.97 -37.46
CA MET A 103 3.60 5.62 -38.24
C MET A 103 3.24 4.95 -39.57
N LYS A 104 2.23 4.05 -39.55
CA LYS A 104 1.72 3.41 -40.76
C LYS A 104 1.05 4.41 -41.70
N ASP A 105 0.25 5.33 -41.17
CA ASP A 105 -0.47 6.33 -41.96
C ASP A 105 0.50 7.33 -42.60
N LEU A 106 1.48 7.81 -41.83
CA LEU A 106 2.56 8.66 -42.34
C LEU A 106 3.40 7.93 -43.40
N GLY A 107 3.78 6.68 -43.15
CA GLY A 107 4.49 5.87 -44.13
C GLY A 107 3.72 5.69 -45.44
N GLY A 108 2.41 5.44 -45.34
CA GLY A 108 1.52 5.36 -46.51
C GLY A 108 1.40 6.70 -47.25
N LEU A 109 1.37 7.83 -46.54
CA LEU A 109 1.37 9.15 -47.15
C LEU A 109 2.68 9.44 -47.90
N VAL A 110 3.82 9.13 -47.30
CA VAL A 110 5.14 9.26 -47.93
C VAL A 110 5.21 8.43 -49.21
N ALA A 111 4.76 7.18 -49.19
CA ALA A 111 4.76 6.32 -50.37
C ALA A 111 3.92 6.90 -51.52
N ARG A 112 2.72 7.42 -51.24
CA ARG A 112 1.87 8.07 -52.25
C ARG A 112 2.52 9.32 -52.83
N LEU A 113 3.10 10.18 -51.98
CA LEU A 113 3.80 11.39 -52.42
C LEU A 113 5.04 11.06 -53.28
N GLN A 114 5.76 9.98 -52.94
CA GLN A 114 6.89 9.50 -53.75
C GLN A 114 6.42 8.99 -55.13
N GLU A 115 5.31 8.26 -55.18
CA GLU A 115 4.73 7.79 -56.44
C GLU A 115 4.27 8.95 -57.32
N GLU A 116 3.56 9.94 -56.75
CA GLU A 116 3.14 11.15 -57.46
C GLU A 116 4.33 11.96 -57.98
N ASN A 117 5.35 12.20 -57.14
CA ASN A 117 6.57 12.89 -57.58
C ASN A 117 7.28 12.14 -58.71
N SER A 118 7.33 10.81 -58.65
CA SER A 118 7.91 9.99 -59.73
C SER A 118 7.13 10.12 -61.03
N LYS A 119 5.80 10.00 -61.00
CA LYS A 119 4.91 10.18 -62.16
C LYS A 119 5.03 11.57 -62.77
N LEU A 120 5.03 12.62 -61.93
CA LEU A 120 5.18 14.00 -62.37
C LEU A 120 6.56 14.22 -63.02
N SER A 121 7.63 13.68 -62.42
CA SER A 121 8.99 13.78 -62.97
C SER A 121 9.12 13.10 -64.33
N SER A 122 8.52 11.92 -64.51
CA SER A 122 8.49 11.23 -65.81
C SER A 122 7.68 12.01 -66.84
N SER A 123 6.50 12.51 -66.47
CA SER A 123 5.65 13.33 -67.36
C SER A 123 6.35 14.64 -67.78
N LEU A 124 7.13 15.25 -66.87
CA LEU A 124 7.91 16.45 -67.16
C LEU A 124 9.01 16.15 -68.18
N LYS A 125 9.76 15.06 -67.99
CA LYS A 125 10.80 14.59 -68.93
C LYS A 125 10.23 14.27 -70.32
N GLU A 126 9.07 13.62 -70.38
CA GLU A 126 8.37 13.35 -71.64
C GLU A 126 7.98 14.65 -72.34
N LYS A 127 7.38 15.61 -71.63
CA LYS A 127 7.04 16.93 -72.20
C LYS A 127 8.26 17.72 -72.66
N GLU A 128 9.36 17.69 -71.91
CA GLU A 128 10.62 18.32 -72.30
C GLU A 128 11.18 17.68 -73.58
N SER A 129 11.15 16.35 -73.68
CA SER A 129 11.60 15.61 -74.86
C SER A 129 10.72 15.90 -76.08
N HIS A 130 9.39 15.94 -75.92
CA HIS A 130 8.45 16.34 -76.96
C HIS A 130 8.64 17.80 -77.39
N ARG A 131 8.96 18.71 -76.46
CA ARG A 131 9.26 20.11 -76.79
C ARG A 131 10.58 20.25 -77.55
N SER A 132 11.60 19.46 -77.20
CA SER A 132 12.87 19.42 -77.94
C SER A 132 12.69 18.88 -79.36
N LEU A 133 11.90 17.83 -79.55
CA LEU A 133 11.56 17.28 -80.88
C LEU A 133 10.76 18.28 -81.73
N HIS A 134 9.82 19.03 -81.14
CA HIS A 134 9.01 19.99 -81.88
C HIS A 134 9.79 21.24 -82.34
N CYS A 135 10.87 21.61 -81.63
CA CYS A 135 11.79 22.66 -82.09
C CYS A 135 12.68 22.22 -83.27
N GLU A 136 12.93 20.91 -83.46
CA GLU A 136 13.67 20.40 -84.62
C GLU A 136 12.79 20.35 -85.89
N ASP A 137 11.48 20.14 -85.74
CA ASP A 137 10.52 20.05 -86.86
C ASP A 137 10.00 21.42 -87.37
N THR A 138 10.29 22.53 -86.68
CA THR A 138 9.84 23.90 -87.07
C THR A 138 10.94 24.80 -87.61
N GLN A 139 12.10 24.24 -87.98
CA GLN A 139 13.23 24.99 -88.56
C GLN A 139 13.31 24.90 -90.09
#